data_AF-A0A2N7VQV3-F1
#
_entry.id   AF-A0A2N7VQV3-F1
#
_cell.length_a   1.000
_cell.length_b   1.000
_cell.length_c   1.000
_cell.angle_alpha   90.00
_cell.angle_beta   90.00
_cell.angle_gamma   90.00
#
_symmetry.space_group_name_H-M   'P 1'
#
loop_
_entity.id
_entity.type
_entity.pdbx_description
1 polymer ?
#
loop_
_entity_poly.entity_id
_entity_poly.type
_entity_poly.pdbx_seq_one_letter_code
_entity_poly.pdbx_strand_id
1 'polypeptide(L)'
;MKKNLRLTLLRRYVFLGCLMLTGAIAAEGPEDVVKASVPRLGDGLLQFAIPASLSPKVADDYFTLSTDFPGFHEPDNSGTRVRSVFVIVRTRPEFGTLALNILNGQKANLKEIPAQAGCRAFTETVPGKNTSLIYFLFDDEHGNPVVVTNPGGWSASYHWEHAFKEGYEIKAEVSKKYGTDFRRLDKELVTLVDSLIRR
;
A
#
# COMPACT_ATOMS: atom_id res chain seq x y z
N MET A 1 78.01 18.07 12.43
CA MET A 1 78.72 19.16 13.14
C MET A 1 78.41 20.48 12.42
N LYS A 2 77.79 21.45 13.13
CA LYS A 2 77.43 22.83 12.70
C LYS A 2 76.37 22.96 11.57
N LYS A 3 75.45 23.92 11.55
CA LYS A 3 74.90 24.91 12.50
C LYS A 3 73.67 25.51 11.79
N ASN A 4 72.58 25.63 12.55
CA ASN A 4 71.48 26.60 12.47
C ASN A 4 71.66 27.82 11.53
N LEU A 5 70.54 28.28 10.93
CA LEU A 5 69.73 29.42 11.42
C LEU A 5 69.16 30.30 10.29
N ARG A 6 67.91 30.79 10.52
CA ARG A 6 67.18 31.94 9.92
C ARG A 6 66.43 31.63 8.62
N LEU A 7 65.10 31.50 8.59
CA LEU A 7 64.01 32.35 9.13
C LEU A 7 64.09 33.79 8.59
N THR A 8 63.35 34.10 7.53
CA THR A 8 62.32 35.18 7.48
C THR A 8 61.75 35.40 6.08
N LEU A 9 60.42 35.47 6.02
CA LEU A 9 59.54 36.22 5.10
C LEU A 9 59.73 36.07 3.58
N LEU A 10 58.67 35.72 2.85
CA LEU A 10 57.75 36.71 2.24
C LEU A 10 56.65 36.04 1.39
N ARG A 11 55.43 36.57 1.52
CA ARG A 11 54.35 36.66 0.50
C ARG A 11 53.56 35.40 0.07
N ARG A 12 52.41 35.26 0.75
CA ARG A 12 51.05 35.27 0.16
C ARG A 12 50.91 34.74 -1.28
N TYR A 13 50.41 33.51 -1.39
CA TYR A 13 49.48 33.12 -2.45
C TYR A 13 48.23 32.53 -1.80
N VAL A 14 47.24 33.41 -1.65
CA VAL A 14 45.82 33.06 -1.60
C VAL A 14 45.43 32.73 -3.04
N PHE A 15 44.75 31.62 -3.28
CA PHE A 15 43.48 31.55 -4.02
C PHE A 15 43.14 30.09 -4.38
N LEU A 16 42.11 29.59 -3.68
CA LEU A 16 40.95 28.94 -4.30
C LEU A 16 41.20 27.63 -5.06
N GLY A 17 41.38 26.55 -4.31
CA GLY A 17 41.05 25.21 -4.80
C GLY A 17 39.53 25.04 -4.78
N CYS A 18 38.87 25.30 -5.92
CA CYS A 18 37.50 24.86 -6.14
C CYS A 18 37.46 23.34 -6.03
N LEU A 19 36.87 22.87 -4.93
CA LEU A 19 36.37 21.53 -4.74
C LEU A 19 35.34 21.28 -5.85
N MET A 20 35.77 20.71 -6.98
CA MET A 20 34.87 20.12 -7.95
C MET A 20 34.32 18.84 -7.32
N LEU A 21 33.35 19.02 -6.41
CA LEU A 21 32.29 18.05 -6.21
C LEU A 21 31.59 17.93 -7.57
N THR A 22 32.06 17.03 -8.41
CA THR A 22 31.20 16.40 -9.40
C THR A 22 30.19 15.59 -8.60
N GLY A 23 29.18 16.29 -8.09
CA GLY A 23 27.90 15.68 -7.83
C GLY A 23 27.48 15.08 -9.15
N ALA A 24 27.69 13.78 -9.30
CA ALA A 24 26.83 12.98 -10.14
C ALA A 24 25.43 13.18 -9.53
N ILE A 25 24.73 14.20 -10.02
CA ILE A 25 23.29 14.13 -10.09
C ILE A 25 23.10 12.89 -10.97
N ALA A 26 22.85 11.75 -10.33
CA ALA A 26 22.20 10.67 -11.02
C ALA A 26 20.93 11.31 -11.56
N ALA A 27 20.97 11.68 -12.84
CA ALA A 27 19.75 11.87 -13.59
C ALA A 27 19.09 10.50 -13.51
N GLU A 28 18.18 10.34 -12.55
CA GLU A 28 17.19 9.27 -12.57
C GLU A 28 16.63 9.33 -13.99
N GLY A 29 16.94 8.29 -14.78
CA GLY A 29 16.30 8.12 -16.07
C GLY A 29 14.80 8.21 -15.89
N PRO A 30 14.03 8.54 -16.94
CA PRO A 30 12.58 8.56 -16.82
C PRO A 30 12.16 7.22 -16.19
N GLU A 31 11.58 7.25 -14.98
CA GLU A 31 11.06 6.03 -14.38
C GLU A 31 10.19 5.37 -15.45
N ASP A 32 10.48 4.12 -15.81
CA ASP A 32 9.67 3.40 -16.77
C ASP A 32 8.27 3.29 -16.15
N VAL A 33 7.32 4.07 -16.67
CA VAL A 33 5.95 4.14 -16.16
C VAL A 33 5.05 3.28 -17.03
N VAL A 34 4.36 2.33 -16.41
CA VAL A 34 3.26 1.58 -17.01
C VAL A 34 1.97 2.36 -16.81
N LYS A 35 1.25 2.60 -17.90
CA LYS A 35 -0.08 3.24 -17.85
C LYS A 35 -1.13 2.17 -17.61
N ALA A 36 -2.05 2.44 -16.69
CA ALA A 36 -3.24 1.63 -16.47
C ALA A 36 -4.48 2.51 -16.43
N SER A 37 -5.64 1.90 -16.62
CA SER A 37 -6.91 2.59 -16.48
C SER A 37 -7.92 1.66 -15.83
N VAL A 38 -8.72 2.21 -14.92
CA VAL A 38 -9.75 1.48 -14.19
C VAL A 38 -11.08 2.21 -14.38
N PRO A 39 -12.08 1.60 -15.03
CA PRO A 39 -13.42 2.17 -15.11
C PRO A 39 -14.00 2.41 -13.72
N ARG A 40 -14.86 3.41 -13.61
CA ARG A 40 -15.66 3.64 -12.41
C ARG A 40 -17.05 3.02 -12.61
N LEU A 41 -17.59 2.43 -11.55
CA LEU A 41 -18.99 2.05 -11.53
C LEU A 41 -19.86 3.32 -11.63
N GLY A 42 -20.68 3.41 -12.67
CA GLY A 42 -21.55 4.57 -12.95
C GLY A 42 -21.15 5.29 -14.22
N ASP A 43 -19.98 5.93 -14.24
CA ASP A 43 -19.34 6.52 -15.42
C ASP A 43 -17.91 7.00 -15.09
N GLY A 44 -17.06 7.11 -16.10
CA GLY A 44 -15.72 7.68 -16.02
C GLY A 44 -14.59 6.66 -15.86
N LEU A 45 -13.36 7.18 -15.91
CA LEU A 45 -12.13 6.39 -15.94
C LEU A 45 -11.12 6.99 -14.95
N LEU A 46 -10.52 6.14 -14.11
CA LEU A 46 -9.31 6.49 -13.37
C LEU A 46 -8.10 6.13 -14.21
N GLN A 47 -7.18 7.07 -14.37
CA GLN A 47 -5.93 6.86 -15.08
C GLN A 47 -4.77 6.81 -14.10
N PHE A 48 -3.85 5.88 -14.33
CA PHE A 48 -2.71 5.64 -13.44
C PHE A 48 -1.38 5.76 -14.18
N ALA A 49 -0.38 6.30 -13.49
CA ALA A 49 1.04 6.26 -13.82
C ALA A 49 1.72 5.33 -12.81
N ILE A 50 1.97 4.08 -13.19
CA ILE A 50 2.53 3.09 -12.26
C ILE A 50 4.01 2.88 -12.56
N PRO A 51 4.94 3.17 -11.62
CA PRO A 51 6.34 2.82 -11.79
C PRO A 51 6.52 1.31 -12.05
N ALA A 52 7.31 0.95 -13.06
CA ALA A 52 7.58 -0.44 -13.42
C ALA A 52 8.25 -1.22 -12.28
N SER A 53 8.93 -0.53 -11.36
CA SER A 53 9.50 -1.08 -10.12
C SER A 53 8.45 -1.78 -9.25
N LEU A 54 7.18 -1.36 -9.32
CA LEU A 54 6.06 -1.99 -8.61
C LEU A 54 5.55 -3.28 -9.29
N SER A 55 6.18 -3.69 -10.40
CA SER A 55 5.85 -4.87 -11.19
C SER A 55 4.35 -4.98 -11.53
N PRO A 56 3.73 -3.93 -12.12
CA PRO A 56 2.30 -3.92 -12.36
C PRO A 56 1.89 -4.99 -13.37
N LYS A 57 0.73 -5.61 -13.13
CA LYS A 57 0.00 -6.39 -14.14
C LYS A 57 -1.31 -5.68 -14.43
N VAL A 58 -1.53 -5.32 -15.69
CA VAL A 58 -2.68 -4.52 -16.13
C VAL A 58 -3.62 -5.39 -16.95
N ALA A 59 -4.91 -5.26 -16.67
CA ALA A 59 -6.02 -5.80 -17.44
C ALA A 59 -7.00 -4.67 -17.79
N ASP A 60 -8.09 -4.99 -18.48
CA ASP A 60 -9.03 -3.99 -19.00
C ASP A 60 -9.75 -3.20 -17.89
N ASP A 61 -10.03 -3.83 -16.74
CA ASP A 61 -10.85 -3.28 -15.65
C ASP A 61 -10.16 -3.29 -14.28
N TYR A 62 -8.91 -3.74 -14.23
CA TYR A 62 -8.09 -3.73 -13.01
C TYR A 62 -6.60 -3.70 -13.31
N PHE A 63 -5.83 -3.38 -12.28
CA PHE A 63 -4.40 -3.71 -12.24
C PHE A 63 -4.02 -4.27 -10.88
N THR A 64 -2.86 -4.92 -10.83
CA THR A 64 -2.31 -5.49 -9.59
C THR A 64 -0.90 -5.03 -9.35
N LEU A 65 -0.54 -4.79 -8.10
CA LEU A 65 0.81 -4.48 -7.63
C LEU A 65 1.27 -5.60 -6.69
N SER A 66 2.51 -6.04 -6.83
CA SER A 66 3.11 -7.04 -5.95
C SER A 66 4.52 -6.58 -5.62
N THR A 67 4.69 -5.93 -4.47
CA THR A 67 5.97 -5.31 -4.11
C THR A 67 6.17 -5.26 -2.61
N ASP A 68 7.39 -4.92 -2.22
CA ASP A 68 7.72 -4.51 -0.88
C ASP A 68 7.49 -3.00 -0.82
N PHE A 69 6.60 -2.55 0.06
CA PHE A 69 6.28 -1.11 0.21
C PHE A 69 7.10 -0.52 1.35
N PRO A 70 7.39 0.80 1.34
CA PRO A 70 7.88 1.48 2.53
C PRO A 70 6.95 1.22 3.72
N GLY A 71 7.48 0.72 4.83
CA GLY A 71 6.68 0.26 5.97
C GLY A 71 6.23 -1.20 5.91
N PHE A 72 6.38 -1.85 4.76
CA PHE A 72 6.09 -3.27 4.52
C PHE A 72 7.31 -3.98 3.94
N HIS A 73 8.32 -4.28 4.77
CA HIS A 73 9.59 -4.88 4.35
C HIS A 73 9.69 -6.39 4.55
N GLU A 74 8.75 -6.98 5.29
CA GLU A 74 8.72 -8.40 5.55
C GLU A 74 7.77 -9.09 4.56
N PRO A 75 8.26 -9.96 3.67
CA PRO A 75 7.41 -10.63 2.69
C PRO A 75 6.49 -11.64 3.36
N ASP A 76 5.27 -11.79 2.83
CA ASP A 76 4.45 -12.96 3.13
C ASP A 76 4.90 -14.14 2.26
N ASN A 77 5.08 -15.30 2.88
CA ASN A 77 5.41 -16.56 2.21
C ASN A 77 4.21 -17.50 2.12
N SER A 78 3.01 -17.08 2.54
CA SER A 78 1.79 -17.86 2.49
C SER A 78 1.01 -17.62 1.19
N GLY A 79 1.24 -18.45 0.16
CA GLY A 79 0.48 -18.42 -1.10
C GLY A 79 1.28 -18.12 -2.35
N THR A 80 0.61 -17.70 -3.43
CA THR A 80 1.19 -17.53 -4.78
C THR A 80 2.02 -16.26 -4.97
N ARG A 81 2.24 -15.45 -3.92
CA ARG A 81 2.93 -14.16 -4.04
C ARG A 81 3.89 -13.93 -2.87
N VAL A 82 5.19 -14.01 -3.17
CA VAL A 82 6.29 -13.80 -2.21
C VAL A 82 6.63 -12.32 -2.15
N ARG A 83 5.76 -11.48 -1.58
CA ARG A 83 5.97 -10.03 -1.38
C ARG A 83 5.23 -9.54 -0.14
N SER A 84 5.63 -8.37 0.38
CA SER A 84 5.08 -7.84 1.64
C SER A 84 3.62 -7.42 1.55
N VAL A 85 3.19 -6.96 0.37
CA VAL A 85 1.78 -6.64 0.09
C VAL A 85 1.46 -6.98 -1.36
N PHE A 86 0.24 -7.46 -1.55
CA PHE A 86 -0.36 -7.58 -2.87
C PHE A 86 -1.60 -6.69 -2.95
N VAL A 87 -1.70 -5.83 -3.97
CA VAL A 87 -2.81 -4.88 -4.15
C VAL A 87 -3.49 -5.14 -5.48
N ILE A 88 -4.82 -5.07 -5.51
CA ILE A 88 -5.65 -4.97 -6.71
C ILE A 88 -6.41 -3.66 -6.62
N VAL A 89 -6.36 -2.88 -7.70
CA VAL A 89 -7.26 -1.74 -7.89
C VAL A 89 -8.16 -2.07 -9.06
N ARG A 90 -9.48 -2.00 -8.85
CA ARG A 90 -10.47 -2.41 -9.86
C ARG A 90 -11.76 -1.63 -9.76
N THR A 91 -12.57 -1.71 -10.81
CA THR A 91 -13.96 -1.22 -10.79
C THR A 91 -14.73 -1.88 -9.65
N ARG A 92 -15.53 -1.09 -8.92
CA ARG A 92 -16.37 -1.62 -7.85
C ARG A 92 -17.45 -2.53 -8.47
N PRO A 93 -17.69 -3.74 -7.94
CA PRO A 93 -18.76 -4.61 -8.44
C PRO A 93 -20.14 -3.95 -8.33
N GLU A 94 -21.01 -4.17 -9.33
CA GLU A 94 -22.38 -3.62 -9.35
C GLU A 94 -23.21 -4.06 -8.13
N PHE A 95 -23.04 -5.32 -7.73
CA PHE A 95 -23.78 -5.93 -6.61
C PHE A 95 -23.18 -5.60 -5.24
N GLY A 96 -22.29 -4.60 -5.16
CA GLY A 96 -21.68 -4.15 -3.92
C GLY A 96 -20.39 -4.89 -3.55
N THR A 97 -19.79 -4.43 -2.46
CA THR A 97 -18.52 -4.93 -1.93
C THR A 97 -18.81 -5.74 -0.66
N LEU A 98 -17.86 -6.56 -0.20
CA LEU A 98 -17.97 -7.23 1.10
C LEU A 98 -18.25 -6.23 2.23
N ALA A 99 -17.57 -5.08 2.24
CA ALA A 99 -17.81 -4.04 3.24
C ALA A 99 -19.28 -3.57 3.24
N LEU A 100 -19.82 -3.27 2.05
CA LEU A 100 -21.21 -2.85 1.88
C LEU A 100 -22.19 -3.98 2.25
N ASN A 101 -21.90 -5.22 1.87
CA ASN A 101 -22.74 -6.37 2.17
C ASN A 101 -22.85 -6.64 3.67
N ILE A 102 -21.77 -6.39 4.43
CA ILE A 102 -21.81 -6.48 5.89
C ILE A 102 -22.63 -5.32 6.47
N LEU A 103 -22.37 -4.08 6.04
CA LEU A 103 -23.09 -2.90 6.53
C LEU A 103 -24.60 -2.96 6.26
N ASN A 104 -25.00 -3.51 5.11
CA ASN A 104 -26.40 -3.64 4.72
C ASN A 104 -27.09 -4.89 5.28
N GLY A 105 -26.39 -5.70 6.09
CA GLY A 105 -26.95 -6.95 6.65
C GLY A 105 -27.22 -8.04 5.61
N GLN A 106 -26.62 -7.94 4.42
CA GLN A 106 -26.81 -8.89 3.32
C GLN A 106 -25.89 -10.12 3.43
N LYS A 107 -24.81 -10.02 4.20
CA LYS A 107 -23.92 -11.16 4.45
C LYS A 107 -24.46 -12.04 5.58
N ALA A 108 -24.75 -13.29 5.24
CA ALA A 108 -25.30 -14.28 6.17
C ALA A 108 -24.27 -14.79 7.19
N ASN A 109 -24.76 -15.41 8.27
CA ASN A 109 -23.97 -16.06 9.33
C ASN A 109 -22.98 -15.15 10.07
N LEU A 110 -23.21 -13.84 10.02
CA LEU A 110 -22.45 -12.86 10.79
C LEU A 110 -23.05 -12.64 12.17
N LYS A 111 -22.19 -12.59 13.16
CA LYS A 111 -22.51 -12.14 14.51
C LYS A 111 -21.57 -11.00 14.89
N GLU A 112 -22.12 -9.85 15.24
CA GLU A 112 -21.32 -8.75 15.81
C GLU A 112 -20.77 -9.19 17.18
N ILE A 113 -19.49 -8.90 17.40
CA ILE A 113 -18.76 -9.18 18.63
C ILE A 113 -18.26 -7.85 19.20
N PRO A 114 -17.77 -7.81 20.45
CA PRO A 114 -17.22 -6.57 21.01
C PRO A 114 -16.18 -5.94 20.08
N ALA A 115 -16.20 -4.62 19.99
CA ALA A 115 -15.26 -3.87 19.18
C ALA A 115 -13.82 -4.25 19.51
N GLN A 116 -12.99 -4.35 18.47
CA GLN A 116 -11.59 -4.75 18.56
C GLN A 116 -10.76 -3.86 17.65
N ALA A 117 -9.57 -3.49 18.11
CA ALA A 117 -8.66 -2.62 17.36
C ALA A 117 -9.28 -1.29 16.88
N GLY A 118 -10.25 -0.74 17.63
CA GLY A 118 -10.95 0.49 17.25
C GLY A 118 -11.92 0.33 16.06
N CYS A 119 -12.28 -0.90 15.73
CA CYS A 119 -13.20 -1.26 14.64
C CYS A 119 -14.43 -1.98 15.20
N ARG A 120 -15.54 -1.91 14.46
CA ARG A 120 -16.66 -2.83 14.66
C ARG A 120 -16.20 -4.20 14.21
N ALA A 121 -16.42 -5.22 15.03
CA ALA A 121 -15.92 -6.56 14.75
C ALA A 121 -17.08 -7.54 14.59
N PHE A 122 -16.96 -8.43 13.62
CA PHE A 122 -17.94 -9.47 13.36
C PHE A 122 -17.25 -10.80 13.20
N THR A 123 -17.89 -11.87 13.66
CA THR A 123 -17.45 -13.23 13.38
C THR A 123 -18.41 -13.88 12.40
N GLU A 124 -17.87 -14.64 11.44
CA GLU A 124 -18.64 -15.53 10.59
C GLU A 124 -18.26 -16.97 10.88
N THR A 125 -19.28 -17.79 11.13
CA THR A 125 -19.12 -19.24 11.17
C THR A 125 -19.24 -19.78 9.76
N VAL A 126 -18.17 -20.36 9.24
CA VAL A 126 -18.16 -20.95 7.89
C VAL A 126 -18.76 -22.37 7.97
N PRO A 127 -19.91 -22.66 7.32
CA PRO A 127 -20.52 -23.97 7.37
C PRO A 127 -19.57 -25.07 6.89
N GLY A 128 -19.48 -26.17 7.65
CA GLY A 128 -18.60 -27.29 7.31
C GLY A 128 -17.10 -27.03 7.52
N LYS A 129 -16.71 -25.92 8.16
CA LYS A 129 -15.33 -25.63 8.56
C LYS A 129 -15.26 -25.35 10.06
N ASN A 130 -14.24 -25.89 10.73
CA ASN A 130 -13.92 -25.56 12.12
C ASN A 130 -13.17 -24.22 12.25
N THR A 131 -13.39 -23.28 11.32
CA THR A 131 -12.73 -21.98 11.29
C THR A 131 -13.77 -20.87 11.31
N SER A 132 -13.47 -19.81 12.06
CA SER A 132 -14.28 -18.59 12.07
C SER A 132 -13.46 -17.48 11.44
N LEU A 133 -14.10 -16.73 10.55
CA LEU A 133 -13.52 -15.52 9.98
C LEU A 133 -13.90 -14.35 10.88
N ILE A 134 -12.96 -13.44 11.13
CA ILE A 134 -13.26 -12.19 11.83
C ILE A 134 -13.17 -11.04 10.83
N TYR A 135 -14.19 -10.21 10.79
CA TYR A 135 -14.24 -8.99 9.98
C TYR A 135 -14.12 -7.77 10.89
N PHE A 136 -13.20 -6.88 10.57
CA PHE A 136 -13.08 -5.57 11.21
C PHE A 136 -13.57 -4.52 10.23
N LEU A 137 -14.62 -3.79 10.60
CA LEU A 137 -15.21 -2.73 9.81
C LEU A 137 -14.91 -1.37 10.42
N PHE A 138 -14.60 -0.44 9.54
CA PHE A 138 -14.52 0.98 9.83
C PHE A 138 -14.77 1.80 8.57
N ASP A 139 -15.05 3.08 8.76
CA ASP A 139 -15.06 4.06 7.68
C ASP A 139 -13.75 4.85 7.68
N ASP A 140 -13.26 5.20 6.50
CA ASP A 140 -12.16 6.14 6.31
C ASP A 140 -12.57 7.60 6.63
N GLU A 141 -11.65 8.55 6.44
CA GLU A 141 -11.90 9.98 6.70
C GLU A 141 -12.94 10.62 5.76
N HIS A 142 -13.31 9.95 4.66
CA HIS A 142 -14.31 10.38 3.69
C HIS A 142 -15.64 9.60 3.79
N GLY A 143 -15.76 8.71 4.77
CA GLY A 143 -16.92 7.86 4.96
C GLY A 143 -17.04 6.76 3.90
N ASN A 144 -15.93 6.32 3.32
CA ASN A 144 -15.87 5.12 2.49
C ASN A 144 -15.66 3.90 3.40
N PRO A 145 -16.42 2.80 3.19
CA PRO A 145 -16.34 1.65 4.06
C PRO A 145 -15.11 0.79 3.75
N VAL A 146 -14.46 0.35 4.81
CA VAL A 146 -13.31 -0.55 4.80
C VAL A 146 -13.65 -1.80 5.60
N VAL A 147 -13.31 -2.97 5.04
CA VAL A 147 -13.35 -4.24 5.75
C VAL A 147 -11.99 -4.91 5.71
N VAL A 148 -11.56 -5.36 6.89
CA VAL A 148 -10.38 -6.21 7.06
C VAL A 148 -10.84 -7.59 7.51
N THR A 149 -10.50 -8.60 6.72
CA THR A 149 -10.78 -10.00 7.03
C THR A 149 -9.56 -10.64 7.68
N ASN A 150 -9.72 -11.14 8.89
CA ASN A 150 -8.79 -12.06 9.53
C ASN A 150 -9.25 -13.50 9.27
N PRO A 151 -8.56 -14.23 8.38
CA PRO A 151 -8.87 -15.64 8.14
C PRO A 151 -8.61 -16.55 9.35
N GLY A 152 -7.91 -16.10 10.40
CA GLY A 152 -7.47 -16.94 11.51
C GLY A 152 -6.09 -17.56 11.25
N GLY A 153 -5.71 -18.57 12.03
CA GLY A 153 -4.32 -19.07 12.08
C GLY A 153 -3.79 -19.75 10.81
N TRP A 154 -4.63 -20.02 9.81
CA TRP A 154 -4.23 -20.71 8.58
C TRP A 154 -3.69 -19.79 7.48
N SER A 155 -3.83 -18.47 7.63
CA SER A 155 -3.20 -17.49 6.74
C SER A 155 -2.36 -16.52 7.56
N ALA A 156 -1.17 -16.19 7.03
CA ALA A 156 -0.26 -15.24 7.63
C ALA A 156 -0.61 -13.78 7.30
N SER A 157 -1.68 -13.56 6.53
CA SER A 157 -2.13 -12.26 6.07
C SER A 157 -3.58 -11.95 6.46
N TYR A 158 -3.84 -10.67 6.61
CA TYR A 158 -5.17 -10.09 6.60
C TYR A 158 -5.55 -9.73 5.16
N HIS A 159 -6.86 -9.75 4.85
CA HIS A 159 -7.35 -9.32 3.54
C HIS A 159 -8.16 -8.03 3.67
N TRP A 160 -7.77 -7.00 2.93
CA TRP A 160 -8.41 -5.70 2.88
C TRP A 160 -9.36 -5.61 1.69
N GLU A 161 -10.45 -4.89 1.91
CA GLU A 161 -11.28 -4.32 0.85
C GLU A 161 -11.74 -2.92 1.29
N HIS A 162 -11.41 -1.92 0.50
CA HIS A 162 -11.77 -0.51 0.69
C HIS A 162 -12.58 -0.04 -0.52
N ALA A 163 -13.85 0.27 -0.30
CA ALA A 163 -14.79 0.60 -1.37
C ALA A 163 -14.99 2.12 -1.49
N PHE A 164 -14.57 2.70 -2.60
CA PHE A 164 -14.66 4.14 -2.83
C PHE A 164 -16.02 4.53 -3.41
N LYS A 165 -16.57 5.66 -2.97
CA LYS A 165 -17.83 6.22 -3.48
C LYS A 165 -17.77 6.53 -4.98
N GLU A 166 -16.58 6.85 -5.46
CA GLU A 166 -16.22 7.13 -6.85
C GLU A 166 -16.35 5.90 -7.78
N GLY A 167 -16.68 4.71 -7.24
CA GLY A 167 -17.03 3.56 -8.06
C GLY A 167 -15.88 2.60 -8.37
N TYR A 168 -14.78 2.67 -7.61
CA TYR A 168 -13.70 1.69 -7.63
C TYR A 168 -13.45 1.10 -6.23
N GLU A 169 -12.61 0.08 -6.14
CA GLU A 169 -12.18 -0.47 -4.85
C GLU A 169 -10.69 -0.85 -4.87
N ILE A 170 -10.10 -0.82 -3.68
CA ILE A 170 -8.78 -1.38 -3.40
C ILE A 170 -8.99 -2.69 -2.64
N LYS A 171 -8.36 -3.76 -3.12
CA LYS A 171 -8.20 -5.01 -2.37
C LYS A 171 -6.74 -5.23 -2.07
N ALA A 172 -6.42 -5.69 -0.87
CA ALA A 172 -5.04 -5.99 -0.53
C ALA A 172 -4.89 -7.22 0.35
N GLU A 173 -3.73 -7.88 0.25
CA GLU A 173 -3.27 -8.89 1.20
C GLU A 173 -2.06 -8.30 1.95
N VAL A 174 -2.15 -8.25 3.28
CA VAL A 174 -1.16 -7.59 4.14
C VAL A 174 -0.78 -8.53 5.28
N SER A 175 0.52 -8.74 5.47
CA SER A 175 1.02 -9.63 6.53
C SER A 175 0.53 -9.23 7.93
N LYS A 176 0.15 -10.21 8.74
CA LYS A 176 -0.28 -10.00 10.13
C LYS A 176 0.82 -9.47 11.04
N LYS A 177 2.09 -9.54 10.60
CA LYS A 177 3.24 -8.99 11.34
C LYS A 177 3.18 -7.47 11.51
N TYR A 178 2.45 -6.77 10.63
CA TYR A 178 2.23 -5.33 10.73
C TYR A 178 1.21 -4.93 11.81
N GLY A 179 0.64 -5.92 12.51
CA GLY A 179 -0.25 -5.73 13.65
C GLY A 179 -1.68 -5.38 13.24
N THR A 180 -2.43 -4.81 14.19
CA THR A 180 -3.87 -4.56 14.07
C THR A 180 -4.21 -3.07 13.99
N ASP A 181 -3.24 -2.20 13.70
CA ASP A 181 -3.51 -0.78 13.49
C ASP A 181 -4.08 -0.57 12.08
N PHE A 182 -5.30 -1.07 11.89
CA PHE A 182 -5.89 -1.24 10.57
C PHE A 182 -6.12 0.08 9.85
N ARG A 183 -6.45 1.13 10.58
CA ARG A 183 -6.67 2.48 10.02
C ARG A 183 -5.38 3.10 9.50
N ARG A 184 -4.27 2.94 10.23
CA ARG A 184 -2.96 3.41 9.75
C ARG A 184 -2.53 2.66 8.50
N LEU A 185 -2.63 1.33 8.51
CA LEU A 185 -2.25 0.48 7.38
C LEU A 185 -3.09 0.78 6.13
N ASP A 186 -4.40 0.98 6.31
CA ASP A 186 -5.30 1.39 5.23
C ASP A 186 -4.90 2.76 4.66
N LYS A 187 -4.62 3.75 5.51
CA LYS A 187 -4.14 5.07 5.07
C LYS A 187 -2.84 4.98 4.26
N GLU A 188 -1.91 4.09 4.64
CA GLU A 188 -0.68 3.85 3.88
C GLU A 188 -0.96 3.22 2.50
N LEU A 189 -1.88 2.25 2.42
CA LEU A 189 -2.32 1.64 1.15
C LEU A 189 -2.99 2.67 0.23
N VAL A 190 -3.88 3.51 0.77
CA VAL A 190 -4.58 4.54 0.00
C VAL A 190 -3.61 5.60 -0.49
N THR A 191 -2.72 6.08 0.38
CA THR A 191 -1.70 7.09 0.01
C THR A 191 -0.84 6.61 -1.15
N LEU A 192 -0.47 5.33 -1.14
CA LEU A 192 0.22 4.71 -2.26
C LEU A 192 -0.62 4.76 -3.54
N VAL A 193 -1.85 4.22 -3.52
CA VAL A 193 -2.69 4.16 -4.72
C VAL A 193 -2.97 5.56 -5.26
N ASP A 194 -3.22 6.53 -4.39
CA ASP A 194 -3.44 7.93 -4.75
C ASP A 194 -2.22 8.57 -5.42
N SER A 195 -1.00 8.20 -4.98
CA SER A 195 0.23 8.68 -5.61
C SER A 195 0.40 8.22 -7.07
N LEU A 196 -0.30 7.15 -7.46
CA LEU A 196 -0.28 6.60 -8.82
C LEU A 196 -1.34 7.23 -9.72
N ILE A 197 -2.33 7.94 -9.18
CA ILE A 197 -3.40 8.55 -9.95
C ILE A 197 -2.85 9.73 -10.77
N ARG A 198 -3.06 9.68 -12.09
CA ARG A 198 -2.83 10.84 -12.96
C ARG A 198 -3.97 11.84 -12.79
N ARG A 199 -3.65 13.03 -12.29
CA ARG A 199 -4.57 14.18 -12.22
C ARG A 199 -4.42 15.08 -13.44
#